data_AF-A0A3T1D7T8-F1
#
_entry.id   AF-A0A3T1D7T8-F1
#
_cell.length_a   1.000
_cell.length_b   1.000
_cell.length_c   1.000
_cell.angle_alpha   90.00
_cell.angle_beta   90.00
_cell.angle_gamma   90.00
#
_symmetry.space_group_name_H-M   'P 1'
#
loop_
_entity.id
_entity.type
_entity.pdbx_description
1 polymer ?
#
loop_
_entity_poly.entity_id
_entity_poly.type
_entity_poly.pdbx_seq_one_letter_code
_entity_poly.pdbx_strand_id
1 'polypeptide(L)'
;MQQLHPVILSSLRSIYNEKYSQFSCERILSINERVAIKNRNNKARPVGAIHGAKYFEITIGLCRPDGESVELYIKNDTGSVQYHLAGFKKTSADSRKND
;
A
#
# COMPACT_ATOMS: atom_id res chain seq x y z
N MET A 1 -1.55 -12.82 -2.63
CA MET A 1 -2.78 -12.22 -2.08
C MET A 1 -2.97 -12.48 -0.58
N GLN A 2 -2.73 -13.69 -0.06
CA GLN A 2 -2.95 -14.01 1.35
C GLN A 2 -2.21 -13.12 2.37
N GLN A 3 -1.03 -12.59 2.02
CA GLN A 3 -0.26 -11.69 2.90
C GLN A 3 -0.76 -10.23 2.90
N LEU A 4 -1.46 -9.79 1.84
CA LEU A 4 -1.95 -8.41 1.72
C LEU A 4 -3.30 -8.23 2.40
N HIS A 5 -4.14 -9.28 2.38
CA HIS A 5 -5.48 -9.24 2.95
C HIS A 5 -5.56 -8.76 4.42
N PRO A 6 -4.73 -9.25 5.36
CA PRO A 6 -4.75 -8.72 6.73
C PRO A 6 -4.31 -7.26 6.82
N VAL A 7 -3.39 -6.83 5.96
CA VAL A 7 -2.93 -5.44 5.88
C VAL A 7 -4.05 -4.53 5.36
N ILE A 8 -4.77 -4.97 4.33
CA ILE A 8 -5.94 -4.27 3.77
C ILE A 8 -7.02 -4.09 4.85
N LEU A 9 -7.40 -5.18 5.53
CA LEU A 9 -8.43 -5.13 6.57
C LEU A 9 -8.03 -4.20 7.72
N SER A 10 -6.81 -4.33 8.23
CA SER A 10 -6.27 -3.46 9.28
C SER A 10 -6.25 -1.99 8.85
N SER A 11 -5.82 -1.73 7.61
CA SER A 11 -5.78 -0.38 7.04
C SER A 11 -7.17 0.23 6.97
N LEU A 12 -8.16 -0.50 6.46
CA LEU A 12 -9.54 -0.02 6.40
C LEU A 12 -10.13 0.26 7.77
N ARG A 13 -9.88 -0.62 8.76
CA ARG A 13 -10.34 -0.39 10.15
C ARG A 13 -9.76 0.90 10.71
N SER A 14 -8.50 1.16 10.46
CA SER A 14 -7.81 2.39 10.89
C SER A 14 -8.33 3.63 10.16
N ILE A 15 -8.49 3.57 8.83
CA ILE A 15 -8.89 4.71 7.98
C ILE A 15 -10.35 5.16 8.23
N TYR A 16 -11.23 4.22 8.54
CA TYR A 16 -12.66 4.47 8.75
C TYR A 16 -13.08 4.39 10.23
N ASN A 17 -12.16 4.03 11.13
CA ASN A 17 -12.43 3.80 12.55
C ASN A 17 -13.58 2.80 12.79
N GLU A 18 -13.65 1.75 11.98
CA GLU A 18 -14.71 0.74 11.99
C GLU A 18 -14.20 -0.59 12.58
N LYS A 19 -15.07 -1.32 13.31
CA LYS A 19 -14.76 -2.66 13.84
C LYS A 19 -14.74 -3.73 12.73
N TYR A 20 -15.60 -3.57 11.73
CA TYR A 20 -15.75 -4.49 10.59
C TYR A 20 -15.69 -3.70 9.28
N SER A 21 -14.55 -3.74 8.62
CA SER A 21 -14.37 -3.13 7.31
C SER A 21 -15.19 -3.87 6.26
N GLN A 22 -16.01 -3.14 5.50
CA GLN A 22 -16.75 -3.67 4.37
C GLN A 22 -16.23 -3.07 3.06
N PHE A 23 -16.06 -3.90 2.04
CA PHE A 23 -15.76 -3.49 0.68
C PHE A 23 -16.43 -4.47 -0.28
N SER A 24 -17.01 -3.94 -1.35
CA SER A 24 -17.72 -4.72 -2.37
C SER A 24 -16.83 -5.15 -3.52
N CYS A 25 -15.68 -4.49 -3.69
CA CYS A 25 -14.70 -4.83 -4.70
C CYS A 25 -13.27 -4.67 -4.16
N GLU A 26 -12.37 -5.53 -4.61
CA GLU A 26 -10.93 -5.41 -4.41
C GLU A 26 -10.24 -5.59 -5.76
N ARG A 27 -9.37 -4.65 -6.13
CA ARG A 27 -8.56 -4.74 -7.34
C ARG A 27 -7.16 -4.20 -7.12
N ILE A 28 -6.16 -4.97 -7.52
CA ILE A 28 -4.80 -4.46 -7.63
C ILE A 28 -4.76 -3.48 -8.81
N LEU A 29 -4.45 -2.22 -8.52
CA LEU A 29 -4.28 -1.17 -9.53
C LEU A 29 -2.85 -1.14 -10.07
N SER A 30 -1.86 -1.42 -9.22
CA SER A 30 -0.45 -1.42 -9.63
C SER A 30 0.40 -2.28 -8.69
N ILE A 31 1.42 -2.93 -9.25
CA ILE A 31 2.51 -3.58 -8.53
C ILE A 31 3.81 -3.05 -9.11
N ASN A 32 4.57 -2.31 -8.32
CA ASN A 32 5.87 -1.80 -8.72
C ASN A 32 6.95 -2.52 -7.90
N GLU A 33 7.77 -3.33 -8.56
CA GLU A 33 8.99 -3.86 -7.97
C GLU A 33 10.07 -2.78 -8.01
N ARG A 34 10.68 -2.49 -6.86
CA ARG A 34 11.83 -1.60 -6.76
C ARG A 34 13.00 -2.33 -6.14
N VAL A 35 14.17 -2.17 -6.74
CA VAL A 35 15.43 -2.70 -6.24
C VAL A 35 16.22 -1.55 -5.64
N ALA A 36 16.67 -1.71 -4.39
CA ALA A 36 17.59 -0.76 -3.77
C ALA A 36 18.99 -0.88 -4.40
N ILE A 37 19.18 -0.31 -5.59
CA ILE A 37 20.50 -0.17 -6.22
C ILE A 37 21.05 1.19 -5.83
N LYS A 38 22.09 1.22 -4.99
CA LYS A 38 22.85 2.46 -4.79
C LYS A 38 23.67 2.75 -6.05
N ASN A 39 23.39 3.90 -6.68
CA ASN A 39 24.31 4.49 -7.64
C ASN A 39 25.67 4.71 -6.98
N ARG A 40 26.72 4.37 -7.72
CA ARG A 40 28.15 4.51 -7.38
C ARG A 40 28.44 5.89 -6.79
N ASN A 41 28.80 5.96 -5.50
CA ASN A 41 29.90 6.82 -5.10
C ASN A 41 30.54 6.39 -3.77
N ASN A 42 31.86 6.29 -3.88
CA ASN A 42 32.93 6.15 -2.90
C ASN A 42 32.60 6.34 -1.40
N LYS A 43 33.25 5.49 -0.59
CA LYS A 43 33.35 5.47 0.90
C LYS A 43 32.33 4.58 1.61
N ALA A 44 32.69 3.29 1.63
CA ALA A 44 32.15 2.29 2.53
C ALA A 44 32.26 2.73 4.00
N ARG A 45 31.14 2.71 4.71
CA ARG A 45 31.05 2.54 6.17
C ARG A 45 30.13 1.33 6.41
N PRO A 46 30.48 0.38 7.29
CA PRO A 46 29.69 -0.82 7.51
C PRO A 46 28.53 -0.46 8.44
N VAL A 47 27.41 -0.03 7.86
CA VAL A 47 26.13 0.08 8.57
C VAL A 47 25.16 -0.89 7.91
N GLY A 48 24.74 -1.89 8.68
CA GLY A 48 23.59 -2.77 8.47
C GLY A 48 23.19 -3.00 7.01
N ALA A 49 23.80 -4.01 6.39
CA ALA A 49 23.49 -4.43 5.04
C ALA A 49 22.04 -4.90 4.89
N ILE A 50 21.12 -3.98 4.54
CA ILE A 50 20.01 -4.32 3.65
C ILE A 50 20.55 -4.20 2.21
N HIS A 51 21.57 -4.99 1.88
CA HIS A 51 22.16 -5.02 0.55
C HIS A 51 21.25 -5.86 -0.36
N GLY A 52 20.67 -5.24 -1.39
CA GLY A 52 19.93 -5.96 -2.44
C GLY A 52 18.49 -6.35 -2.12
N ALA A 53 17.87 -5.81 -1.07
CA ALA A 53 16.47 -6.08 -0.79
C ALA A 53 15.58 -5.50 -1.92
N LYS A 54 14.84 -6.40 -2.57
CA LYS A 54 13.72 -6.06 -3.45
C LYS A 54 12.54 -5.68 -2.56
N TYR A 55 12.00 -4.49 -2.77
CA TYR A 55 10.74 -4.08 -2.15
C TYR A 55 9.70 -3.83 -3.24
N PHE A 56 8.45 -3.96 -2.86
CA PHE A 56 7.28 -3.85 -3.70
C PHE A 56 6.42 -2.70 -3.19
N GLU A 57 5.96 -1.87 -4.11
CA GLU A 57 4.91 -0.89 -3.87
C GLU A 57 3.66 -1.36 -4.60
N ILE A 58 2.61 -1.65 -3.84
CA ILE A 58 1.35 -2.19 -4.35
C ILE A 58 0.27 -1.15 -4.12
N THR A 59 -0.45 -0.79 -5.17
CA THR A 59 -1.65 0.05 -5.07
C THR A 59 -2.88 -0.83 -5.19
N ILE A 60 -3.76 -0.79 -4.19
CA ILE A 60 -5.00 -1.56 -4.16
C ILE A 60 -6.17 -0.60 -4.16
N GLY A 61 -7.04 -0.72 -5.15
CA GLY A 61 -8.32 -0.03 -5.21
C GLY A 61 -9.42 -0.86 -4.57
N LEU A 62 -10.24 -0.23 -3.74
CA LEU A 62 -11.36 -0.85 -3.06
C LEU A 62 -12.61 -0.01 -3.30
N CYS A 63 -13.73 -0.69 -3.56
CA CYS A 63 -15.05 -0.06 -3.63
C CYS A 63 -15.75 -0.26 -2.29
N ARG A 64 -16.21 0.82 -1.70
CA ARG A 64 -17.09 0.77 -0.53
C ARG A 64 -18.56 0.62 -0.99
N PRO A 65 -19.41 0.04 -0.14
CA PRO A 65 -20.84 -0.09 -0.43
C PRO A 65 -21.59 1.26 -0.46
N ASP A 66 -21.03 2.29 0.18
CA ASP A 66 -21.53 3.67 0.17
C ASP A 66 -21.22 4.43 -1.15
N GLY A 67 -20.56 3.77 -2.10
CA GLY A 67 -20.16 4.35 -3.38
C GLY A 67 -18.81 5.06 -3.35
N GLU A 68 -18.16 5.19 -2.18
CA GLU A 68 -16.78 5.67 -2.11
C GLU A 68 -15.81 4.66 -2.71
N SER A 69 -14.68 5.16 -3.20
CA SER A 69 -13.55 4.32 -3.61
C SER A 69 -12.32 4.75 -2.83
N VAL A 70 -11.56 3.78 -2.33
CA VAL A 70 -10.31 4.04 -1.61
C VAL A 70 -9.16 3.32 -2.28
N GLU A 71 -8.08 4.05 -2.52
CA GLU A 71 -6.80 3.51 -2.96
C GLU A 71 -5.90 3.37 -1.73
N LEU A 72 -5.36 2.17 -1.51
CA LEU A 72 -4.37 1.88 -0.49
C LEU A 72 -3.00 1.74 -1.15
N TYR A 73 -2.02 2.49 -0.66
CA TYR A 73 -0.63 2.38 -1.07
C TYR A 73 0.11 1.54 -0.03
N ILE A 74 0.50 0.32 -0.40
CA ILE A 74 1.11 -0.66 0.49
C ILE A 74 2.56 -0.90 0.05
N LYS A 75 3.49 -0.95 1.00
CA LYS A 75 4.92 -1.18 0.72
C LYS A 75 5.54 -2.16 1.70
N ASN A 76 6.64 -2.81 1.32
CA ASN A 76 7.45 -3.66 2.20
C ASN A 76 8.93 -3.24 2.20
N ASP A 77 9.19 -1.93 2.29
CA ASP A 77 10.53 -1.34 2.29
C ASP A 77 11.26 -1.47 3.65
N THR A 78 10.60 -2.04 4.67
CA THR A 78 11.21 -2.37 5.96
C THR A 78 12.00 -3.67 5.87
N GLY A 79 13.14 -3.74 6.56
CA GLY A 79 13.99 -4.95 6.61
C GLY A 79 13.31 -6.22 7.13
N SER A 80 12.06 -6.13 7.58
CA SER A 80 11.18 -7.23 7.98
C SER A 80 10.44 -7.92 6.83
N VAL A 81 10.52 -7.42 5.58
CA VAL A 81 9.81 -7.94 4.38
C VAL A 81 8.28 -7.90 4.50
N GLN A 82 7.73 -7.37 5.61
CA GLN A 82 6.30 -7.27 5.86
C GLN A 82 5.69 -6.06 5.15
N TYR A 83 4.54 -6.28 4.52
CA TYR A 83 3.75 -5.21 3.91
C TYR A 83 3.08 -4.36 4.97
N HIS A 84 3.14 -3.04 4.80
CA HIS A 84 2.44 -2.06 5.64
C HIS A 84 1.82 -0.96 4.78
N LEU A 85 0.85 -0.25 5.35
CA LEU A 85 0.21 0.89 4.70
C LEU A 85 1.16 2.09 4.71
N ALA A 86 1.54 2.56 3.53
CA ALA A 86 2.32 3.79 3.35
C ALA A 86 1.42 5.02 3.19
N GLY A 87 0.19 4.85 2.71
CA GLY A 87 -0.77 5.93 2.57
C GLY A 87 -2.09 5.47 1.95
N PHE A 88 -3.05 6.38 1.85
CA PHE A 88 -4.33 6.11 1.21
C PHE A 88 -4.88 7.36 0.52
N LYS A 89 -5.76 7.15 -0.45
CA LYS A 89 -6.54 8.20 -1.11
C LYS A 89 -8.02 7.81 -1.15
N LYS A 90 -8.88 8.65 -0.59
CA LYS A 90 -10.34 8.48 -0.67
C LYS A 90 -10.88 9.27 -1.87
N THR A 91 -11.79 8.67 -2.60
CA THR A 91 -12.54 9.31 -3.69
C THR A 91 -14.02 9.11 -3.38
N SER A 92 -14.71 10.20 -3.03
CA SER A 92 -16.13 10.16 -2.72
C SER A 92 -16.97 10.02 -3.98
N ALA A 93 -18.14 9.36 -3.87
CA ALA A 93 -19.08 9.20 -4.97
C ALA A 93 -19.61 10.55 -5.51
N ASP A 94 -19.67 11.57 -4.63
CA ASP A 94 -20.22 12.89 -4.95
C ASP A 94 -19.36 13.71 -5.91
N SER A 95 -18.06 13.40 -6.03
CA SER A 95 -17.14 14.11 -6.93
C SER A 95 -17.36 13.83 -8.43
N ARG A 96 -18.34 12.99 -8.80
CA ARG A 96 -18.75 12.76 -10.21
C ARG A 96 -19.90 13.66 -10.69
N LYS A 97 -20.31 14.68 -9.92
CA LYS A 97 -21.45 15.54 -10.26
C LYS A 97 -21.13 16.89 -10.93
N ASN A 98 -19.87 17.17 -11.28
CA ASN A 98 -19.52 18.35 -12.07
C ASN A 98 -18.73 17.94 -13.32
N ASP A 99 -19.45 17.51 -14.36
CA ASP A 99 -19.08 17.72 -15.75
C ASP A 99 -20.35 18.02 -16.55
#